data_AF-A0A9P4GYD8-F1
#
_entry.id   AF-A0A9P4GYD8-F1
#
_cell.length_a   1.000
_cell.length_b   1.000
_cell.length_c   1.000
_cell.angle_alpha   90.00
_cell.angle_beta   90.00
_cell.angle_gamma   90.00
#
_symmetry.space_group_name_H-M   'P 1'
#
loop_
_entity.id
_entity.type
_entity.pdbx_description
1 polymer ?
#
loop_
_entity_poly.entity_id
_entity_poly.type
_entity_poly.pdbx_seq_one_letter_code
_entity_poly.pdbx_strand_id
1 'polypeptide(L)'
;MARIDDIKVLQGLQELILNQIFAIYGSQLAQGCTFAVITSRFDSGGTTIDDIEYTAQAIVYTQPGTMKEWKLLVEGNAAASTQQAMEMLYRKCQEDANGITEKMGVGWVYNGVKVRADEMKR
;
A
#
# COMPACT_ATOMS: atom_id res chain seq x y z
N MET A 1 -12.40 0.52 -22.63
CA MET A 1 -12.76 1.77 -21.92
C MET A 1 -13.26 1.34 -20.54
N ALA A 2 -12.54 1.67 -19.46
CA ALA A 2 -13.02 1.40 -18.10
C ALA A 2 -14.29 2.23 -17.83
N ARG A 3 -15.30 1.67 -17.16
CA ARG A 3 -16.49 2.44 -16.82
C ARG A 3 -16.12 3.47 -15.77
N ILE A 4 -16.82 4.62 -15.74
CA ILE A 4 -16.56 5.69 -14.76
C ILE A 4 -16.66 5.16 -13.32
N ASP A 5 -17.54 4.19 -13.08
CA ASP A 5 -17.71 3.55 -11.78
C ASP A 5 -16.47 2.74 -11.37
N ASP A 6 -15.83 2.05 -12.32
CA ASP A 6 -14.60 1.27 -12.08
C ASP A 6 -13.45 2.21 -11.64
N ILE A 7 -13.37 3.40 -12.25
CA ILE A 7 -12.36 4.40 -11.89
C ILE A 7 -12.56 4.90 -10.46
N LYS A 8 -13.81 5.15 -10.05
CA LYS A 8 -14.12 5.59 -8.68
C LYS A 8 -13.79 4.50 -7.64
N VAL A 9 -14.09 3.25 -7.96
CA VAL A 9 -13.74 2.11 -7.10
C VAL A 9 -12.23 2.00 -6.94
N LEU A 10 -11.47 2.11 -8.04
CA LEU A 10 -10.01 2.08 -7.99
C LEU A 10 -9.42 3.25 -7.20
N GLN A 11 -9.99 4.47 -7.32
CA GLN A 11 -9.59 5.62 -6.52
C GLN A 11 -9.84 5.39 -5.02
N GLY A 12 -11.00 4.84 -4.66
CA GLY A 12 -11.32 4.50 -3.27
C GLY A 12 -10.37 3.43 -2.70
N LEU A 13 -10.05 2.39 -3.48
CA LEU A 13 -9.07 1.38 -3.09
C LEU A 13 -7.68 1.98 -2.91
N GLN A 14 -7.25 2.86 -3.82
CA GLN A 14 -5.96 3.55 -3.70
C GLN A 14 -5.88 4.37 -2.42
N GLU A 15 -6.93 5.12 -2.07
CA GLU A 15 -6.97 5.91 -0.84
C GLU A 15 -6.88 5.02 0.42
N LEU A 16 -7.64 3.92 0.45
CA LEU A 16 -7.59 2.96 1.56
C LEU A 16 -6.20 2.35 1.73
N ILE A 17 -5.55 1.95 0.63
CA ILE A 17 -4.17 1.43 0.65
C ILE A 17 -3.21 2.49 1.17
N LEU A 18 -3.28 3.72 0.67
CA LEU A 18 -2.40 4.82 1.09
C LEU A 18 -2.54 5.11 2.59
N ASN A 19 -3.76 5.10 3.12
CA ASN A 19 -4.01 5.30 4.54
C ASN A 19 -3.35 4.21 5.40
N GLN A 20 -3.43 2.95 4.99
CA GLN A 20 -2.77 1.84 5.70
C GLN A 20 -1.24 1.95 5.60
N ILE A 21 -0.71 2.23 4.42
CA ILE A 21 0.73 2.42 4.20
C ILE A 21 1.27 3.56 5.06
N PHE A 22 0.53 4.69 5.13
CA PHE A 22 0.92 5.80 5.98
C PHE A 22 0.92 5.43 7.46
N ALA A 23 -0.09 4.66 7.91
CA ALA A 23 -0.15 4.18 9.29
C ALA A 23 1.00 3.22 9.65
N ILE A 24 1.40 2.35 8.72
CA ILE A 24 2.45 1.34 8.93
C ILE A 24 3.86 1.96 8.83
N TYR A 25 4.11 2.76 7.80
CA TYR A 25 5.45 3.20 7.43
C TYR A 25 5.72 4.69 7.69
N GLY A 26 4.67 5.51 7.83
CA GLY A 26 4.78 6.97 7.86
C GLY A 26 5.72 7.50 8.94
N SER A 27 5.71 6.89 10.12
CA SER A 27 6.57 7.31 11.24
C SER A 27 8.06 6.99 11.05
N GLN A 28 8.41 6.09 10.12
CA GLN A 28 9.80 5.71 9.84
C GLN A 28 10.46 6.58 8.77
N LEU A 29 9.67 7.40 8.07
CA LEU A 29 10.09 8.10 6.87
C LEU A 29 10.26 9.59 7.16
N ALA A 30 11.12 10.24 6.36
CA ALA A 30 11.35 11.68 6.49
C ALA A 30 10.05 12.46 6.21
N GLN A 31 9.90 13.60 6.90
CA GLN A 31 8.78 14.50 6.63
C GLN A 31 8.82 14.95 5.17
N GLY A 32 7.65 14.95 4.52
CA GLY A 32 7.51 15.37 3.12
C GLY A 32 7.77 14.29 2.07
N CYS A 33 8.01 13.03 2.47
CA CYS A 33 7.96 11.91 1.54
C CYS A 33 6.55 11.73 0.96
N THR A 34 6.47 11.38 -0.32
CA THR A 34 5.20 11.13 -1.03
C THR A 34 5.01 9.65 -1.23
N PHE A 35 3.83 9.14 -0.88
CA PHE A 35 3.44 7.76 -1.11
C PHE A 35 2.62 7.64 -2.39
N ALA A 36 2.79 6.54 -3.10
CA ALA A 36 1.99 6.26 -4.29
C ALA A 36 1.64 4.77 -4.36
N VAL A 37 0.54 4.49 -5.04
CA VAL A 37 0.20 3.13 -5.46
C VAL A 37 0.31 3.11 -6.97
N ILE A 38 1.09 2.16 -7.48
CA ILE A 38 1.28 1.96 -8.91
C ILE A 38 0.81 0.56 -9.29
N THR A 39 0.41 0.41 -10.54
CA THR A 39 -0.02 -0.86 -11.10
C THR A 39 0.82 -1.17 -12.33
N SER A 40 1.31 -2.40 -12.41
CA SER A 40 2.10 -2.89 -13.53
C SER A 40 1.32 -3.98 -14.27
N ARG A 41 1.55 -4.07 -15.58
CA ARG A 41 1.06 -5.15 -16.44
C ARG A 41 2.28 -5.84 -17.03
N PHE A 42 2.32 -7.17 -16.98
CA PHE A 42 3.39 -7.96 -17.61
C PHE A 42 2.82 -9.23 -18.19
N ASP A 43 3.54 -9.79 -19.16
CA ASP A 43 3.23 -11.09 -19.74
C ASP A 43 3.85 -12.16 -18.83
N SER A 44 3.05 -13.11 -18.35
CA SER A 44 3.50 -14.20 -17.46
C SER A 44 4.35 -15.25 -18.19
N GLY A 45 4.66 -15.03 -19.46
CA GLY A 45 5.57 -15.86 -20.27
C GLY A 45 4.89 -17.01 -21.01
N GLY A 46 3.55 -17.07 -21.02
CA GLY A 46 2.81 -18.02 -21.85
C GLY A 46 2.66 -17.58 -23.31
N THR A 47 2.22 -18.50 -24.16
CA THR A 47 2.12 -18.32 -25.62
C THR A 47 0.79 -17.71 -26.07
N THR A 48 -0.11 -17.36 -25.14
CA THR A 48 -1.45 -16.86 -25.44
C THR A 48 -1.68 -15.44 -24.91
N ILE A 49 -2.64 -14.73 -25.52
CA ILE A 49 -3.06 -13.38 -25.07
C ILE A 49 -3.65 -13.40 -23.64
N ASP A 50 -4.05 -14.58 -23.16
CA ASP A 50 -4.62 -14.77 -21.82
C ASP A 50 -3.55 -14.81 -20.71
N ASP A 51 -2.27 -14.71 -21.06
CA ASP A 51 -1.12 -14.74 -20.13
C ASP A 51 -0.72 -13.34 -19.63
N ILE A 52 -1.70 -12.45 -19.48
CA ILE A 52 -1.47 -11.09 -18.96
C ILE A 52 -1.75 -11.08 -17.46
N GLU A 53 -0.74 -10.70 -16.69
CA GLU A 53 -0.86 -10.50 -15.26
C GLU A 53 -0.68 -9.02 -14.87
N TYR A 54 -1.30 -8.67 -13.75
CA TYR A 54 -1.26 -7.35 -13.16
C TYR A 54 -0.76 -7.46 -11.73
N THR A 55 0.10 -6.54 -11.32
CA THR A 55 0.50 -6.36 -9.92
C THR A 55 0.23 -4.93 -9.48
N ALA A 56 -0.03 -4.76 -8.18
CA ALA A 56 -0.13 -3.46 -7.56
C ALA A 56 0.93 -3.35 -6.46
N GLN A 57 1.55 -2.18 -6.39
CA GLN A 57 2.68 -1.90 -5.51
C GLN A 57 2.46 -0.58 -4.79
N ALA A 58 2.71 -0.56 -3.49
CA ALA A 58 2.84 0.66 -2.71
C ALA A 58 4.31 1.07 -2.66
N ILE A 59 4.58 2.32 -3.03
CA ILE A 59 5.92 2.89 -3.09
C ILE A 59 5.99 4.18 -2.27
N VAL A 60 7.20 4.57 -1.90
CA VAL A 60 7.49 5.90 -1.37
C VAL A 60 8.58 6.56 -2.20
N TYR A 61 8.38 7.83 -2.57
CA TYR A 61 9.43 8.67 -3.10
C TYR A 61 10.33 9.13 -1.96
N THR A 62 11.60 8.73 -2.01
CA THR A 62 12.56 8.89 -0.91
C THR A 62 13.09 10.31 -0.78
N GLN A 63 13.02 11.10 -1.85
CA GLN A 63 13.43 12.50 -1.87
C GLN A 63 12.19 13.41 -1.88
N PRO A 64 11.95 14.19 -0.80
CA PRO A 64 10.81 15.12 -0.73
C PRO A 64 10.74 16.07 -1.92
N GLY A 65 9.53 16.27 -2.46
CA GLY A 65 9.27 17.19 -3.56
C GLY A 65 9.79 16.74 -4.94
N THR A 66 10.26 15.50 -5.07
CA THR A 66 10.69 14.94 -6.37
C THR A 66 10.15 13.53 -6.57
N MET A 67 10.11 13.08 -7.83
CA MET A 67 9.72 11.71 -8.20
C MET A 67 10.91 10.88 -8.73
N LYS A 68 12.14 11.31 -8.44
CA LYS A 68 13.36 10.74 -9.06
C LYS A 68 13.77 9.40 -8.46
N GLU A 69 13.63 9.26 -7.14
CA GLU A 69 14.01 8.08 -6.40
C GLU A 69 12.82 7.56 -5.60
N TRP A 70 12.59 6.26 -5.67
CA TRP A 70 11.51 5.61 -4.96
C TRP A 70 11.94 4.23 -4.44
N LYS A 71 11.26 3.82 -3.37
CA LYS A 71 11.45 2.53 -2.72
C LYS A 71 10.13 1.78 -2.71
N LEU A 72 10.19 0.49 -3.03
CA LEU A 72 9.07 -0.44 -2.85
C LEU A 72 8.83 -0.69 -1.36
N LEU A 73 7.59 -0.51 -0.91
CA LEU A 73 7.17 -0.81 0.46
C LEU A 73 6.47 -2.16 0.54
N VAL A 74 5.43 -2.32 -0.29
CA VAL A 74 4.58 -3.51 -0.31
C VAL A 74 4.21 -3.82 -1.75
N GLU A 75 4.21 -5.11 -2.10
CA GLU A 75 3.72 -5.61 -3.38
C GLU A 75 2.63 -6.66 -3.13
N GLY A 76 1.50 -6.50 -3.80
CA GLY A 76 0.43 -7.49 -3.82
C GLY A 76 0.73 -8.63 -4.79
N ASN A 77 0.06 -9.77 -4.61
CA ASN A 77 0.19 -10.90 -5.54
C ASN A 77 -0.28 -10.51 -6.95
N ALA A 78 0.26 -11.18 -7.96
CA ALA A 78 -0.19 -11.06 -9.33
C ALA A 78 -1.67 -11.49 -9.48
N ALA A 79 -2.40 -10.82 -10.36
CA ALA A 79 -3.81 -11.05 -10.60
C ALA A 79 -4.19 -10.82 -12.06
N ALA A 80 -5.38 -11.29 -12.45
CA ALA A 80 -5.85 -11.22 -13.85
C ALA A 80 -6.37 -9.83 -14.27
N SER A 81 -6.45 -8.86 -13.34
CA SER A 81 -6.90 -7.50 -13.65
C SER A 81 -6.31 -6.48 -12.67
N THR A 82 -6.26 -5.21 -13.09
CA THR A 82 -5.84 -4.09 -12.24
C THR A 82 -6.65 -3.99 -10.95
N GLN A 83 -7.97 -4.18 -11.02
CA GLN A 83 -8.80 -4.13 -9.82
C GLN A 83 -8.45 -5.25 -8.85
N GLN A 84 -8.34 -6.49 -9.33
CA GLN A 84 -7.94 -7.61 -8.47
C GLN A 84 -6.54 -7.40 -7.89
N ALA A 85 -5.59 -6.88 -8.66
CA ALA A 85 -4.25 -6.57 -8.16
C ALA A 85 -4.28 -5.54 -7.02
N MET A 86 -5.09 -4.48 -7.17
CA MET A 86 -5.31 -3.48 -6.11
C MET A 86 -5.98 -4.08 -4.88
N GLU A 87 -6.96 -4.96 -5.05
CA GLU A 87 -7.59 -5.68 -3.94
C GLU A 87 -6.60 -6.60 -3.21
N MET A 88 -5.70 -7.28 -3.94
CA MET A 88 -4.65 -8.11 -3.33
C MET A 88 -3.66 -7.28 -2.53
N LEU A 89 -3.25 -6.11 -3.04
CA LEU A 89 -2.39 -5.18 -2.30
C LEU A 89 -3.09 -4.66 -1.04
N TYR A 90 -4.37 -4.28 -1.14
CA TYR A 90 -5.16 -3.82 0.00
C TYR A 90 -5.26 -4.89 1.10
N ARG A 91 -5.57 -6.14 0.74
CA ARG A 91 -5.64 -7.24 1.71
C ARG A 91 -4.32 -7.43 2.43
N LYS A 92 -3.19 -7.40 1.71
CA LYS A 92 -1.86 -7.52 2.30
C LYS A 92 -1.55 -6.37 3.27
N CYS A 93 -1.85 -5.13 2.88
CA CYS A 93 -1.68 -3.98 3.76
C CYS A 93 -2.58 -4.07 5.01
N GLN A 94 -3.80 -4.61 4.87
CA GLN A 94 -4.73 -4.81 5.97
C GLN A 94 -4.23 -5.90 6.93
N GLU A 95 -3.66 -6.99 6.42
CA GLU A 95 -3.03 -8.03 7.22
C GLU A 95 -1.86 -7.49 8.03
N ASP A 96 -0.98 -6.69 7.40
CA ASP A 96 0.15 -6.03 8.07
C ASP A 96 -0.34 -5.06 9.16
N ALA A 97 -1.35 -4.25 8.85
CA ALA A 97 -1.96 -3.33 9.80
C ALA A 97 -2.60 -4.08 10.97
N ASN A 98 -3.34 -5.16 10.70
CA ASN A 98 -3.96 -6.01 11.72
C ASN A 98 -2.92 -6.59 12.67
N GLY A 99 -1.81 -7.11 12.13
CA GLY A 99 -0.70 -7.65 12.93
C GLY A 99 -0.04 -6.64 13.87
N ILE A 100 -0.19 -5.34 13.60
CA ILE A 100 0.19 -4.25 14.51
C ILE A 100 -0.94 -3.96 15.50
N THR A 101 -2.17 -3.73 15.01
CA THR A 101 -3.29 -3.27 15.85
C THR A 101 -3.78 -4.33 16.83
N GLU A 102 -3.69 -5.62 16.51
CA GLU A 102 -4.03 -6.72 17.44
C GLU A 102 -3.16 -6.71 18.71
N LYS A 103 -1.96 -6.13 18.62
CA LYS A 103 -1.04 -5.99 19.75
C LYS A 103 -1.24 -4.66 20.50
N MET A 104 -2.11 -3.79 20.01
CA MET A 104 -2.34 -2.45 20.57
C MET A 104 -3.54 -2.45 21.53
N GLY A 105 -3.33 -1.91 22.73
CA GLY A 105 -4.41 -1.45 23.58
C GLY A 105 -4.87 -0.03 23.20
N VAL A 106 -6.04 0.38 23.70
CA VAL A 106 -6.49 1.78 23.59
C VAL A 106 -5.46 2.69 24.26
N GLY A 107 -5.07 3.76 23.58
CA GLY A 107 -4.04 4.70 24.06
C GLY A 107 -2.62 4.18 23.93
N TRP A 108 -2.36 3.11 23.20
CA TRP A 108 -1.00 2.67 22.89
C TRP A 108 -0.50 3.33 21.59
N VAL A 109 0.82 3.48 21.49
CA VAL A 109 1.48 4.15 20.36
C VAL A 109 2.31 3.14 19.57
N TYR A 110 2.17 3.20 18.25
CA TYR A 110 3.06 2.56 17.30
C TYR A 110 3.98 3.60 16.66
N ASN A 111 5.28 3.32 16.63
CA ASN A 111 6.29 4.23 16.06
C ASN A 111 6.91 3.71 14.75
N GLY A 112 6.30 2.71 14.10
CA GLY A 112 6.87 2.07 12.93
C GLY A 112 7.70 0.83 13.26
N VAL A 113 8.21 0.70 14.48
CA VAL A 113 9.07 -0.44 14.87
C VAL A 113 8.42 -1.29 15.94
N LYS A 114 7.83 -0.65 16.95
CA LYS A 114 7.23 -1.34 18.09
C LYS A 114 5.99 -0.63 18.58
N VAL A 115 5.13 -1.42 19.19
CA VAL A 115 3.97 -0.97 19.96
C VAL A 115 4.40 -0.79 21.42
N ARG A 116 3.97 0.29 22.06
CA ARG A 116 4.19 0.56 23.49
C ARG A 116 3.00 1.29 24.11
N ALA A 117 2.82 1.15 25.42
CA ALA A 117 1.90 2.01 26.16
C ALA A 117 2.33 3.48 26.03
N ASP A 118 1.37 4.39 25.91
CA ASP A 118 1.67 5.83 25.91
C ASP A 118 2.00 6.27 27.35
N GLU A 119 3.26 6.58 27.59
CA GLU A 119 3.74 7.11 28.87
C GLU A 119 3.53 8.63 28.93
N MET A 120 2.37 9.12 28.49
CA MET A 120 1.97 10.50 28.76
C MET A 120 1.91 10.67 30.28
N LYS A 121 2.99 11.27 30.81
CA LYS A 121 3.12 11.70 32.19
C LYS A 121 1.88 12.53 32.56
N ARG A 122 1.33 12.19 33.73
CA ARG A 122 0.28 12.91 34.47
C ARG A 122 0.42 14.42 34.39
#